data_AF-A0A7K2P760-F1
#
_entry.id   AF-A0A7K2P760-F1
#
_cell.length_a   1.000
_cell.length_b   1.000
_cell.length_c   1.000
_cell.angle_alpha   90.00
_cell.angle_beta   90.00
_cell.angle_gamma   90.00
#
_symmetry.space_group_name_H-M   'P 1'
#
loop_
_entity.id
_entity.type
_entity.pdbx_description
1 polymer ?
#
loop_
_entity_poly.entity_id
_entity_poly.type
_entity_poly.pdbx_seq_one_letter_code
_entity_poly.pdbx_strand_id
1 'polypeptide(L)'
;MNRYEALRRRVPEWFRNEPGGIEILTDPALVRRARRSAVPTVRRGPLGSLRAWARAALRPVPTGVVSANRYLWYLRDPVRFPDGRLGLYDRLLPPPESSPGVVVLPLLDDGAKVVLIEHYRHATRDRHWEAVRGFGDPGATGEENVARELAEEVSARPTAVTALGEL
;
A
#
# COMPACT_ATOMS: atom_id res chain seq x y z
N MET A 1 -10.33 20.89 7.43
CA MET A 1 -9.39 19.77 7.59
C MET A 1 -9.45 18.92 6.34
N ASN A 2 -8.32 18.70 5.67
CA ASN A 2 -8.31 17.91 4.43
C ASN A 2 -8.35 16.39 4.74
N ARG A 3 -8.69 15.55 3.75
CA ARG A 3 -8.77 14.08 3.92
C ARG A 3 -7.49 13.46 4.47
N TYR A 4 -6.33 14.03 4.12
CA TYR A 4 -5.03 13.54 4.57
C TYR A 4 -4.80 13.83 6.05
N GLU A 5 -5.13 15.03 6.53
CA GLU A 5 -5.11 15.38 7.96
C GLU A 5 -6.08 14.55 8.78
N ALA A 6 -7.28 14.28 8.24
CA ALA A 6 -8.26 13.41 8.88
C ALA A 6 -7.71 11.98 9.05
N LEU A 7 -7.09 11.43 8.00
CA LEU A 7 -6.45 10.12 8.04
C LEU A 7 -5.28 10.07 9.04
N ARG A 8 -4.43 11.11 9.05
CA ARG A 8 -3.31 11.25 10.00
C ARG A 8 -3.75 11.25 11.46
N ARG A 9 -4.94 11.78 11.75
CA ARG A 9 -5.50 11.76 13.10
C ARG A 9 -6.15 10.42 13.45
N ARG A 10 -6.76 9.77 12.46
CA ARG A 10 -7.42 8.46 12.64
C ARG A 10 -6.42 7.33 12.85
N VAL A 11 -5.31 7.36 12.11
CA VAL A 11 -4.31 6.27 12.04
C VAL A 11 -2.89 6.85 12.18
N PRO A 12 -2.56 7.50 13.31
CA PRO A 12 -1.31 8.24 13.48
C PRO A 12 -0.05 7.37 13.30
N GLU A 13 -0.14 6.08 13.55
CA GLU A 13 0.92 5.08 13.36
C GLU A 13 1.42 5.00 11.92
N TRP A 14 0.55 5.21 10.92
CA TRP A 14 0.96 5.22 9.51
C TRP A 14 1.78 6.45 9.12
N PHE A 15 1.91 7.44 10.01
CA PHE A 15 2.55 8.72 9.74
C PHE A 15 3.67 9.05 10.71
N ARG A 16 4.18 8.04 11.42
CA ARG A 16 5.37 8.17 12.27
C ARG A 16 6.60 8.41 11.41
N ASN A 17 7.47 9.29 11.89
CA ASN A 17 8.78 9.52 11.30
C ASN A 17 9.81 8.81 12.17
N GLU A 18 10.40 7.75 11.64
CA GLU A 18 11.45 7.00 12.31
C GLU A 18 12.84 7.60 12.00
N PRO A 19 13.79 7.60 12.96
CA PRO A 19 15.15 8.05 12.71
C PRO A 19 15.80 7.31 11.53
N GLY A 20 16.36 8.07 10.58
CA GLY A 20 17.00 7.51 9.37
C GLY A 20 16.04 7.02 8.29
N GLY A 21 14.73 7.07 8.53
CA GLY A 21 13.71 6.72 7.55
C GLY A 21 13.37 7.84 6.55
N ILE A 22 12.32 7.60 5.77
CA ILE A 22 11.71 8.62 4.90
C ILE A 22 10.79 9.47 5.78
N GLU A 23 11.10 10.76 5.93
CA GLU A 23 10.35 11.67 6.79
C GLU A 23 9.14 12.24 6.04
N ILE A 24 7.94 12.06 6.58
CA ILE A 24 6.70 12.66 6.10
C ILE A 24 6.62 14.13 6.54
N LEU A 25 6.46 15.01 5.56
CA LEU A 25 6.44 16.46 5.73
C LEU A 25 5.02 16.96 5.97
N THR A 26 4.90 17.87 6.93
CA THR A 26 3.60 18.44 7.31
C THR A 26 3.61 19.98 7.25
N ASP A 27 4.79 20.58 7.32
CA ASP A 27 4.99 22.01 7.11
C ASP A 27 4.56 22.42 5.69
N PRO A 28 3.62 23.38 5.55
CA PRO A 28 3.09 23.77 4.25
C PRO A 28 4.15 24.27 3.25
N ALA A 29 5.23 24.91 3.72
CA ALA A 29 6.28 25.39 2.84
C ALA A 29 7.14 24.24 2.31
N LEU A 30 7.48 23.27 3.15
CA LEU A 30 8.20 22.06 2.76
C LEU A 30 7.36 21.19 1.82
N VAL A 31 6.06 21.02 2.09
CA VAL A 31 5.13 20.31 1.19
C VAL A 31 5.08 20.96 -0.20
N ARG A 32 5.01 22.30 -0.27
CA ARG A 32 5.08 23.02 -1.56
C ARG A 32 6.41 22.81 -2.28
N ARG A 33 7.54 22.74 -1.56
CA ARG A 33 8.85 22.46 -2.16
C ARG A 33 8.94 21.02 -2.68
N ALA A 34 8.48 20.05 -1.90
CA ALA A 34 8.41 18.63 -2.28
C ALA A 34 7.54 18.39 -3.52
N ARG A 35 6.40 19.08 -3.62
CA ARG A 35 5.55 19.06 -4.84
C ARG A 35 6.27 19.60 -6.07
N ARG A 36 7.06 20.67 -5.92
CA ARG A 36 7.80 21.28 -7.03
C ARG A 36 8.96 20.42 -7.52
N SER A 37 9.64 19.71 -6.62
CA SER A 37 10.73 18.79 -7.00
C SER A 37 10.23 17.53 -7.69
N ALA A 38 8.97 17.13 -7.48
CA ALA A 38 8.34 16.01 -8.18
C ALA A 38 7.86 16.32 -9.61
N VAL A 39 7.90 17.58 -10.05
CA VAL A 39 7.68 17.92 -11.46
C VAL A 39 8.94 17.50 -12.21
N PRO A 40 8.85 16.59 -13.21
CA PRO A 40 10.03 16.17 -13.96
C PRO A 40 10.74 17.40 -14.52
N THR A 41 12.05 17.50 -14.29
CA THR A 41 12.92 18.39 -15.08
C THR A 41 12.99 17.79 -16.47
N VAL A 42 11.96 18.05 -17.26
CA VAL A 42 11.92 17.63 -18.65
C VAL A 42 13.12 18.30 -19.33
N ARG A 43 14.13 17.53 -19.75
CA ARG A 43 15.14 17.94 -20.73
C ARG A 43 14.45 18.24 -22.06
N ARG A 44 13.77 19.39 -22.14
CA ARG A 44 13.29 19.97 -23.39
C ARG A 44 13.84 21.40 -23.43
N GLY A 45 14.14 21.88 -24.63
CA GLY A 45 14.62 23.25 -24.84
C GLY A 45 13.71 24.31 -24.18
N PRO A 46 14.14 25.58 -24.12
CA PRO A 46 13.53 26.63 -23.29
C PRO A 46 12.00 26.75 -23.39
N LEU A 47 11.43 26.55 -24.59
CA LEU A 47 9.98 26.55 -24.84
C LEU A 47 9.23 25.35 -24.22
N GLY A 48 9.86 24.18 -24.15
CA GLY A 48 9.28 22.97 -23.56
C GLY A 48 9.20 23.03 -22.03
N SER A 49 10.20 23.65 -21.40
CA SER A 49 10.25 23.88 -19.95
C SER A 49 9.15 24.84 -19.47
N LEU A 50 8.90 25.93 -20.21
CA LEU A 50 7.80 26.87 -19.93
C LEU A 50 6.43 26.20 -20.01
N ARG A 51 6.17 25.38 -21.06
CA ARG A 51 4.92 24.63 -21.21
C ARG A 51 4.72 23.56 -20.13
N ALA A 52 5.80 22.92 -19.67
CA ALA A 52 5.73 21.94 -18.59
C ALA A 52 5.42 22.62 -17.25
N TRP A 53 6.08 23.74 -16.96
CA TRP A 53 5.81 24.56 -15.78
C TRP A 53 4.38 25.09 -15.76
N ALA A 54 3.89 25.64 -16.87
CA ALA A 54 2.51 26.14 -16.97
C ALA A 54 1.48 25.01 -16.73
N ARG A 55 1.72 23.81 -17.27
CA ARG A 55 0.88 22.64 -17.00
C ARG A 55 0.93 22.19 -15.54
N ALA A 56 2.10 22.18 -14.92
CA ALA A 56 2.25 21.83 -13.51
C ALA A 56 1.60 22.87 -12.57
N ALA A 57 1.60 24.16 -12.97
CA ALA A 57 0.89 25.22 -12.26
C ALA A 57 -0.64 25.08 -12.38
N LEU A 58 -1.13 24.70 -13.56
CA LEU A 58 -2.57 24.51 -13.82
C LEU A 58 -3.12 23.19 -13.28
N ARG A 59 -2.28 22.14 -13.16
CA ARG A 59 -2.65 20.83 -12.60
C ARG A 59 -1.56 20.38 -11.62
N PRO A 60 -1.59 20.89 -10.37
CA PRO A 60 -0.63 20.48 -9.37
C PRO A 60 -0.72 18.98 -9.14
N VAL A 61 0.43 18.32 -8.97
CA VAL A 61 0.48 16.91 -8.62
C VAL A 61 -0.29 16.71 -7.31
N PRO A 62 -1.30 15.82 -7.27
CA PRO A 62 -2.05 15.57 -6.05
C PRO A 62 -1.13 15.03 -4.96
N THR A 63 -1.40 15.36 -3.70
CA THR A 63 -0.67 14.83 -2.53
C THR A 63 -1.65 14.54 -1.41
N GLY A 64 -1.27 13.67 -0.50
CA GLY A 64 -2.14 13.10 0.50
C GLY A 64 -2.94 11.93 -0.07
N VAL A 65 -4.22 11.80 0.28
CA VAL A 65 -5.10 10.74 -0.25
C VAL A 65 -5.43 11.03 -1.72
N VAL A 66 -4.82 10.30 -2.64
CA VAL A 66 -5.04 10.42 -4.09
C VAL A 66 -6.28 9.64 -4.51
N SER A 67 -6.44 8.43 -4.00
CA SER A 67 -7.61 7.59 -4.19
C SER A 67 -7.82 6.69 -2.96
N ALA A 68 -9.07 6.39 -2.65
CA ALA A 68 -9.43 5.51 -1.55
C ALA A 68 -10.70 4.74 -1.90
N ASN A 69 -10.66 3.43 -1.74
CA ASN A 69 -11.81 2.55 -1.90
C ASN A 69 -11.78 1.41 -0.86
N ARG A 70 -12.73 0.49 -0.96
CA ARG A 70 -12.87 -0.63 -0.01
C ARG A 70 -11.71 -1.64 -0.03
N TYR A 71 -10.86 -1.63 -1.04
CA TYR A 71 -9.76 -2.59 -1.22
C TYR A 71 -8.38 -1.94 -1.08
N LEU A 72 -8.25 -0.69 -1.53
CA LEU A 72 -6.95 -0.03 -1.67
C LEU A 72 -7.05 1.46 -1.40
N TRP A 73 -6.11 1.96 -0.60
CA TRP A 73 -5.87 3.37 -0.37
C TRP A 73 -4.54 3.76 -1.00
N TYR A 74 -4.59 4.73 -1.90
CA TYR A 74 -3.44 5.28 -2.56
C TYR A 74 -3.13 6.67 -1.98
N LEU A 75 -2.00 6.74 -1.27
CA LEU A 75 -1.45 7.94 -0.70
C LEU A 75 -0.23 8.39 -1.52
N ARG A 76 -0.07 9.71 -1.62
CA ARG A 76 1.14 10.35 -2.16
C ARG A 76 1.67 11.34 -1.15
N ASP A 77 2.64 10.91 -0.37
CA ASP A 77 3.15 11.65 0.77
C ASP A 77 4.23 12.64 0.33
N PRO A 78 4.17 13.91 0.77
CA PRO A 78 5.30 14.80 0.68
C PRO A 78 6.37 14.35 1.68
N VAL A 79 7.58 14.09 1.20
CA VAL A 79 8.64 13.48 2.03
C VAL A 79 9.99 14.18 1.90
N ARG A 80 10.83 13.99 2.92
CA ARG A 80 12.29 14.14 2.86
C ARG A 80 12.92 12.75 2.89
N PHE A 81 13.74 12.46 1.90
CA PHE A 81 14.49 11.20 1.81
C PHE A 81 15.71 11.21 2.76
N PRO A 82 16.29 10.04 3.07
CA PRO A 82 17.49 9.96 3.92
C PRO A 82 18.68 10.82 3.45
N ASP A 83 18.78 11.06 2.14
CA ASP A 83 19.80 11.94 1.54
C ASP A 83 19.46 13.45 1.62
N GLY A 84 18.37 13.82 2.31
CA GLY A 84 17.90 15.18 2.49
C GLY A 84 17.08 15.75 1.34
N ARG A 85 16.95 15.04 0.20
CA ARG A 85 16.14 15.51 -0.93
C ARG A 85 14.66 15.53 -0.58
N LEU A 86 13.95 16.53 -1.07
CA LEU A 86 12.50 16.61 -0.95
C LEU A 86 11.83 15.98 -2.17
N GLY A 87 10.70 15.29 -1.97
CA GLY A 87 9.93 14.72 -3.08
C GLY A 87 8.57 14.19 -2.65
N LEU A 88 7.96 13.42 -3.53
CA LEU A 88 6.70 12.74 -3.26
C LEU A 88 6.94 11.22 -3.24
N TYR A 89 6.32 10.52 -2.32
CA TYR A 89 6.42 9.07 -2.18
C TYR A 89 5.04 8.43 -2.22
N ASP A 90 4.88 7.43 -3.09
CA ASP A 90 3.60 6.74 -3.28
C ASP A 90 3.50 5.54 -2.34
N ARG A 91 2.41 5.45 -1.58
CA ARG A 91 2.08 4.31 -0.73
C ARG A 91 0.73 3.74 -1.11
N LEU A 92 0.70 2.41 -1.22
CA LEU A 92 -0.50 1.62 -1.37
C LEU A 92 -0.75 0.93 -0.03
N LEU A 93 -1.81 1.35 0.64
CA LEU A 93 -2.19 0.88 1.98
C LEU A 93 -3.55 0.19 1.91
N PRO A 94 -3.82 -0.76 2.82
CA PRO A 94 -5.16 -1.28 2.96
C PRO A 94 -6.07 -0.22 3.63
N PRO A 95 -7.39 -0.46 3.75
CA PRO A 95 -8.26 0.43 4.50
C PRO A 95 -7.88 0.56 5.99
N PRO A 96 -8.08 1.71 6.65
CA PRO A 96 -7.73 1.98 8.06
C PRO A 96 -8.24 0.99 9.13
N GLU A 97 -9.21 0.14 8.80
CA GLU A 97 -9.82 -0.85 9.70
C GLU A 97 -9.48 -2.30 9.34
N SER A 98 -8.70 -2.52 8.28
CA SER A 98 -8.37 -3.88 7.86
C SER A 98 -7.38 -4.51 8.83
N SER A 99 -7.59 -5.79 9.13
CA SER A 99 -6.53 -6.61 9.73
C SER A 99 -5.55 -7.06 8.63
N PRO A 100 -4.31 -7.41 8.99
CA PRO A 100 -3.38 -8.00 8.03
C PRO A 100 -4.00 -9.22 7.32
N GLY A 101 -3.81 -9.30 6.00
CA GLY A 101 -4.21 -10.47 5.24
C GLY A 101 -3.37 -11.70 5.59
N VAL A 102 -3.89 -12.87 5.25
CA VAL A 102 -3.19 -14.15 5.44
C VAL A 102 -2.82 -14.75 4.08
N VAL A 103 -1.69 -15.45 4.07
CA VAL A 103 -1.30 -16.37 2.99
C VAL A 103 -1.06 -17.71 3.65
N VAL A 104 -1.76 -18.74 3.19
CA VAL A 104 -1.79 -20.06 3.79
C VAL A 104 -1.19 -21.04 2.81
N LEU A 105 -0.18 -21.77 3.24
CA LEU A 105 0.37 -22.91 2.51
C LEU A 105 -0.22 -24.20 3.12
N PRO A 106 -1.32 -24.75 2.58
CA PRO A 106 -1.96 -25.90 3.17
C PRO A 106 -1.14 -27.15 2.85
N LEU A 107 -0.79 -27.89 3.89
CA LEU A 107 0.01 -29.11 3.79
C LEU A 107 -0.86 -30.34 4.01
N LEU A 108 -0.67 -31.36 3.17
CA LEU A 108 -1.32 -32.67 3.28
C LEU A 108 -0.24 -33.77 3.39
N ASP A 109 -0.66 -34.96 3.81
CA ASP A 109 0.19 -36.15 3.94
C ASP A 109 1.49 -35.84 4.73
N ASP A 110 1.33 -35.30 5.94
CA ASP A 110 2.41 -34.89 6.85
C ASP A 110 3.44 -33.94 6.22
N GLY A 111 3.00 -33.10 5.28
CA GLY A 111 3.86 -32.12 4.60
C GLY A 111 4.43 -32.57 3.26
N ALA A 112 4.12 -33.80 2.80
CA ALA A 112 4.58 -34.28 1.50
C ALA A 112 3.87 -33.61 0.31
N LYS A 113 2.70 -32.99 0.53
CA LYS A 113 1.92 -32.33 -0.52
C LYS A 113 1.51 -30.93 -0.12
N VAL A 114 1.48 -30.04 -1.13
CA VAL A 114 1.03 -28.65 -1.02
C VAL A 114 -0.24 -28.49 -1.84
N VAL A 115 -1.25 -27.83 -1.27
CA VAL A 115 -2.46 -27.44 -1.99
C VAL A 115 -2.27 -26.04 -2.57
N LEU A 116 -2.50 -25.91 -3.87
CA LEU A 116 -2.55 -24.63 -4.58
C LEU A 116 -3.90 -24.49 -5.27
N ILE A 117 -4.31 -23.26 -5.49
CA ILE A 117 -5.52 -22.91 -6.25
C ILE A 117 -5.13 -22.19 -7.54
N GLU A 118 -5.89 -22.42 -8.60
CA GLU A 118 -5.65 -21.77 -9.89
C GLU A 118 -6.63 -20.63 -10.12
N HIS A 119 -6.12 -19.39 -10.05
CA HIS A 119 -6.93 -18.18 -10.15
C HIS A 119 -6.54 -17.33 -11.36
N TYR A 120 -7.55 -16.77 -12.04
CA TYR A 120 -7.30 -15.73 -13.04
C TYR A 120 -6.99 -14.40 -12.36
N ARG A 121 -5.80 -13.85 -12.58
CA ARG A 121 -5.37 -12.56 -12.05
C ARG A 121 -5.55 -11.46 -13.08
N HIS A 122 -6.44 -10.51 -12.79
CA HIS A 122 -6.67 -9.38 -13.69
C HIS A 122 -5.45 -8.46 -13.87
N ALA A 123 -4.53 -8.44 -12.90
CA ALA A 123 -3.32 -7.62 -12.97
C ALA A 123 -2.36 -8.07 -14.09
N THR A 124 -2.17 -9.38 -14.24
CA THR A 124 -1.32 -10.00 -15.27
C THR A 124 -2.11 -10.49 -16.48
N ARG A 125 -3.43 -10.57 -16.34
CA ARG A 125 -4.37 -11.11 -17.33
C ARG A 125 -4.17 -12.59 -17.63
N ASP A 126 -3.69 -13.35 -16.66
CA ASP A 126 -3.38 -14.78 -16.82
C ASP A 126 -3.84 -15.63 -15.62
N ARG A 127 -3.83 -16.95 -15.79
CA ARG A 127 -4.10 -17.94 -14.74
C ARG A 127 -2.82 -18.25 -13.97
N HIS A 128 -2.87 -18.16 -12.66
CA HIS A 128 -1.75 -18.42 -11.77
C HIS A 128 -2.09 -19.53 -10.79
N TRP A 129 -1.10 -20.36 -10.47
CA TRP A 129 -1.14 -21.22 -9.29
C TRP A 129 -0.67 -20.43 -8.07
N GLU A 130 -1.50 -20.34 -7.05
CA GLU A 130 -1.24 -19.55 -5.86
C GLU A 130 -1.59 -20.33 -4.59
N ALA A 131 -0.95 -19.93 -3.49
CA ALA A 131 -1.37 -20.30 -2.15
C ALA A 131 -2.73 -19.67 -1.82
N VAL A 132 -3.51 -20.31 -0.95
CA VAL A 132 -4.77 -19.75 -0.42
C VAL A 132 -4.47 -18.44 0.28
N ARG A 133 -5.22 -17.39 -0.02
CA ARG A 133 -4.96 -16.07 0.58
C ARG A 133 -6.19 -15.18 0.58
N GLY A 134 -6.25 -14.30 1.56
CA GLY A 134 -7.22 -13.22 1.53
C GLY A 134 -6.96 -12.12 2.53
N PHE A 135 -7.88 -11.17 2.56
CA PHE A 135 -7.78 -9.98 3.42
C PHE A 135 -8.11 -10.36 4.86
N GLY A 136 -7.51 -9.64 5.81
CA GLY A 136 -7.84 -9.83 7.21
C GLY A 136 -9.16 -9.14 7.54
N ASP A 137 -10.05 -9.87 8.22
CA ASP A 137 -11.28 -9.28 8.73
C ASP A 137 -10.99 -8.43 9.98
N PRO A 138 -11.66 -7.28 10.14
CA PRO A 138 -11.44 -6.40 11.29
C PRO A 138 -11.60 -7.14 12.62
N GLY A 139 -10.54 -7.16 13.42
CA GLY A 139 -10.52 -7.79 14.74
C GLY A 139 -10.31 -9.31 14.76
N ALA A 140 -10.27 -9.98 13.61
CA ALA A 140 -10.01 -11.42 13.54
C ALA A 140 -8.52 -11.72 13.75
N THR A 141 -8.22 -12.83 14.45
CA THR A 141 -6.84 -13.32 14.60
C THR A 141 -6.31 -13.89 13.29
N GLY A 142 -4.99 -14.12 13.24
CA GLY A 142 -4.38 -14.82 12.10
C GLY A 142 -5.03 -16.18 11.85
N GLU A 143 -5.22 -16.99 12.90
CA GLU A 143 -5.81 -18.33 12.80
C GLU A 143 -7.28 -18.30 12.37
N GLU A 144 -8.07 -17.34 12.84
CA GLU A 144 -9.46 -17.15 12.42
C GLU A 144 -9.53 -16.83 10.92
N ASN A 145 -8.67 -15.92 10.43
CA ASN A 145 -8.57 -15.62 9.01
C ASN A 145 -8.11 -16.85 8.21
N VAL A 146 -7.11 -17.61 8.68
CA VAL A 146 -6.67 -18.85 8.02
C VAL A 146 -7.82 -19.85 7.88
N ALA A 147 -8.58 -20.09 8.95
CA ALA A 147 -9.69 -21.03 8.93
C ALA A 147 -10.82 -20.58 7.98
N ARG A 148 -11.11 -19.27 7.95
CA ARG A 148 -12.12 -18.70 7.04
C ARG A 148 -11.69 -18.85 5.58
N GLU A 149 -10.49 -18.40 5.22
CA GLU A 149 -10.01 -18.45 3.83
C GLU A 149 -9.92 -19.89 3.30
N LEU A 150 -9.48 -20.85 4.13
CA LEU A 150 -9.49 -22.27 3.75
C LEU A 150 -10.90 -22.83 3.53
N ALA A 151 -11.87 -22.42 4.34
CA ALA A 151 -13.26 -22.84 4.18
C ALA A 151 -13.89 -22.24 2.91
N GLU A 152 -13.59 -20.97 2.61
CA GLU A 152 -14.13 -20.24 1.47
C GLU A 152 -13.52 -20.69 0.13
N GLU A 153 -12.18 -20.80 0.04
CA GLU A 153 -11.50 -21.06 -1.23
C GLU A 153 -11.37 -22.54 -1.57
N VAL A 154 -11.24 -23.42 -0.57
CA VAL A 154 -11.00 -24.86 -0.78
C VAL A 154 -11.91 -25.78 0.05
N SER A 155 -12.93 -25.24 0.73
CA SER A 155 -13.88 -26.01 1.54
C SER A 155 -13.22 -26.91 2.60
N ALA A 156 -12.09 -26.46 3.16
CA ALA A 156 -11.31 -27.22 4.14
C ALA A 156 -11.25 -26.52 5.51
N ARG A 157 -10.81 -27.25 6.53
CA ARG A 157 -10.50 -26.70 7.86
C ARG A 157 -9.09 -27.13 8.27
N PRO A 158 -8.28 -26.22 8.86
CA PRO A 158 -6.95 -26.59 9.32
C PRO A 158 -7.05 -27.50 10.56
N THR A 159 -6.14 -28.47 10.67
CA THR A 159 -5.97 -29.29 11.89
C THR A 159 -4.93 -28.67 12.84
N ALA A 160 -3.99 -27.92 12.29
CA ALA A 160 -3.00 -27.13 13.02
C ALA A 160 -2.64 -25.90 12.18
N VAL A 161 -2.25 -24.82 12.85
CA VAL A 161 -1.76 -23.59 12.22
C VAL A 161 -0.41 -23.24 12.85
N THR A 162 0.56 -22.88 12.02
CA THR A 162 1.88 -22.43 12.47
C THR A 162 2.18 -21.10 11.81
N ALA A 163 2.32 -20.05 12.60
CA ALA A 163 2.71 -18.73 12.12
C ALA A 163 4.17 -18.78 11.64
N LEU A 164 4.44 -18.22 10.45
CA LEU A 164 5.78 -18.15 9.87
C LEU A 164 6.54 -16.87 10.25
N GLY A 165 5.91 -15.96 10.98
CA GLY A 165 6.52 -14.70 11.42
C GLY A 165 5.50 -13.73 12.02
N GLU A 166 6.00 -12.56 12.40
CA GLU A 166 5.23 -11.41 12.90
C GLU A 166 5.39 -10.24 11.92
N LEU A 167 4.41 -9.32 11.91
CA LEU A 167 4.35 -8.15 11.04
C LEU A 167 4.70 -6.86 11.80
#